data_AF-A0A2G5ZEI5-F1
#
_entry.id   AF-A0A2G5ZEI5-F1
#
_cell.length_a   1.000
_cell.length_b   1.000
_cell.length_c   1.000
_cell.angle_alpha   90.00
_cell.angle_beta   90.00
_cell.angle_gamma   90.00
#
_symmetry.space_group_name_H-M   'P 1'
#
loop_
_entity.id
_entity.type
_entity.pdbx_description
1 polymer ?
#
loop_
_entity_poly.entity_id
_entity_poly.type
_entity_poly.pdbx_seq_one_letter_code
_entity_poly.pdbx_strand_id
1 'polypeptide(L)'
;MNYRIGNKQVFEQAQLRSVSDVPFTEEELQNGMMLAIAKKDSTLALYLVEVDGQKKFEVRWDDSHELFNGWNSAWENFTWCLDIVGN
;
A
#
# COMPACT_ATOMS: atom_id res chain seq x y z
N MET A 1 -13.97 -4.83 -8.57
CA MET A 1 -12.71 -4.40 -7.93
C MET A 1 -11.75 -3.87 -8.97
N ASN A 2 -11.41 -2.58 -8.86
CA ASN A 2 -10.54 -1.83 -9.78
C ASN A 2 -9.05 -1.94 -9.44
N TYR A 3 -8.67 -2.84 -8.53
CA TYR A 3 -7.29 -3.09 -8.11
C TYR A 3 -6.94 -4.59 -8.14
N ARG A 4 -5.65 -4.88 -8.04
CA ARG A 4 -5.07 -6.21 -7.82
C ARG A 4 -4.31 -6.20 -6.50
N ILE A 5 -4.35 -7.30 -5.77
CA ILE A 5 -3.62 -7.49 -4.52
C ILE A 5 -2.27 -8.13 -4.87
N GLY A 6 -1.17 -7.54 -4.40
CA GLY A 6 0.18 -8.07 -4.58
C GLY A 6 0.48 -9.17 -3.56
N ASN A 7 0.49 -8.82 -2.28
CA ASN A 7 0.69 -9.75 -1.17
C ASN A 7 -0.60 -9.92 -0.34
N LYS A 8 -1.37 -10.98 -0.63
CA LYS A 8 -2.67 -11.24 0.00
C LYS A 8 -2.58 -11.40 1.52
N GLN A 9 -1.59 -12.15 2.00
CA GLN A 9 -1.42 -12.40 3.42
C GLN A 9 -1.23 -11.09 4.19
N VAL A 10 -0.34 -10.22 3.71
CA VAL A 10 -0.05 -8.95 4.37
C VAL A 10 -1.20 -7.96 4.25
N PHE A 11 -1.86 -7.93 3.08
CA PHE A 11 -3.08 -7.13 2.87
C PHE A 11 -4.19 -7.49 3.86
N GLU A 12 -4.42 -8.78 4.12
CA GLU A 12 -5.40 -9.25 5.10
C GLU A 12 -4.96 -8.96 6.54
N GLN A 13 -3.67 -9.09 6.87
CA GLN A 13 -3.16 -8.74 8.20
C GLN A 13 -3.29 -7.24 8.49
N ALA A 14 -2.99 -6.39 7.52
CA ALA A 14 -3.07 -4.94 7.64
C ALA A 14 -4.49 -4.44 7.98
N GLN A 15 -5.52 -5.13 7.49
CA GLN A 15 -6.91 -4.85 7.81
C GLN A 15 -7.29 -5.19 9.26
N LEU A 16 -6.62 -6.18 9.87
CA LEU A 16 -7.03 -6.76 11.14
C LEU A 16 -6.21 -6.23 12.32
N ARG A 17 -4.92 -5.92 12.11
CA ARG A 17 -3.99 -5.52 13.17
C ARG A 17 -2.76 -4.81 12.61
N SER A 18 -1.90 -4.34 13.53
CA SER A 18 -0.60 -3.77 13.17
C SER A 18 0.27 -4.79 12.41
N VAL A 19 0.84 -4.36 11.29
CA VAL A 19 1.71 -5.14 10.39
C VAL A 19 3.15 -5.26 10.89
N SER A 20 3.39 -4.94 12.16
CA SER A 20 4.71 -4.87 12.80
C SER A 20 5.56 -6.14 12.65
N ASP A 21 4.93 -7.30 12.47
CA ASP A 21 5.63 -8.61 12.42
C ASP A 21 5.90 -9.15 11.02
N VAL A 22 5.53 -8.42 9.95
CA VAL A 22 5.77 -8.85 8.55
C VAL A 22 7.26 -8.77 8.17
N PRO A 23 7.96 -9.88 7.91
CA PRO A 23 9.33 -9.81 7.42
C PRO A 23 9.36 -9.33 5.97
N PHE A 24 10.35 -8.53 5.62
CA PHE A 24 10.65 -8.11 4.25
C PHE A 24 11.88 -8.87 3.75
N THR A 25 11.89 -9.22 2.47
CA THR A 25 13.10 -9.61 1.76
C THR A 25 13.91 -8.39 1.33
N GLU A 26 15.19 -8.55 0.97
CA GLU A 26 16.06 -7.43 0.53
C GLU A 26 15.47 -6.63 -0.65
N GLU A 27 14.85 -7.31 -1.61
CA GLU A 27 14.21 -6.67 -2.77
C GLU A 27 12.96 -5.88 -2.35
N GLU A 28 12.19 -6.41 -1.40
CA GLU A 28 11.02 -5.72 -0.83
C GLU A 28 11.42 -4.55 0.07
N LEU A 29 12.60 -4.60 0.71
CA LEU A 29 13.14 -3.47 1.47
C LEU A 29 13.52 -2.30 0.55
N GLN A 30 14.05 -2.57 -0.65
CA GLN A 30 14.42 -1.52 -1.60
C GLN A 30 13.20 -0.83 -2.21
N ASN A 31 12.12 -1.58 -2.50
CA ASN A 31 10.97 -1.05 -3.23
C ASN A 31 9.73 -0.78 -2.37
N GLY A 32 9.71 -1.29 -1.14
CA GLY A 32 8.49 -1.48 -0.35
C GLY A 32 7.72 -2.72 -0.80
N MET A 33 6.98 -3.34 0.12
CA MET A 33 6.13 -4.49 -0.19
C MET A 33 4.80 -4.02 -0.76
N MET A 34 4.55 -4.26 -2.04
CA MET A 34 3.30 -3.87 -2.70
C MET A 34 2.11 -4.67 -2.17
N LEU A 35 1.13 -3.96 -1.61
CA LEU A 35 -0.10 -4.54 -1.08
C LEU A 35 -1.21 -4.54 -2.13
N ALA A 36 -1.39 -3.43 -2.83
CA ALA A 36 -2.39 -3.29 -3.89
C ALA A 36 -1.92 -2.35 -5.01
N ILE A 37 -2.45 -2.56 -6.21
CA ILE A 37 -2.19 -1.72 -7.39
C ILE A 37 -3.46 -1.56 -8.20
N ALA A 38 -3.73 -0.36 -8.73
CA ALA A 38 -4.87 -0.13 -9.59
C ALA A 38 -4.73 -0.87 -10.93
N LYS A 39 -5.86 -1.32 -11.48
CA LYS A 39 -5.90 -2.05 -12.77
C LYS A 39 -5.83 -1.14 -13.98
N LYS A 40 -6.39 0.07 -13.85
CA LYS A 40 -6.48 1.06 -14.93
C LYS A 40 -5.27 2.00 -14.97
N ASP A 41 -4.56 2.14 -13.85
CA ASP A 41 -3.38 3.00 -13.73
C ASP A 41 -2.32 2.28 -12.89
N SER A 42 -1.22 1.89 -13.53
CA SER A 42 -0.15 1.18 -12.85
C SER A 42 0.69 2.07 -11.93
N THR A 43 0.50 3.39 -11.96
CA THR A 43 1.22 4.32 -11.08
C THR A 43 0.52 4.45 -9.72
N LEU A 44 -0.78 4.12 -9.64
CA LEU A 44 -1.53 4.12 -8.38
C LEU A 44 -1.35 2.78 -7.65
N ALA A 45 -0.60 2.80 -6.56
CA ALA A 45 -0.30 1.62 -5.77
C ALA A 45 -0.18 1.92 -4.26
N LEU A 46 -0.51 0.92 -3.45
CA LEU A 46 -0.39 0.94 -2.00
C LEU A 46 0.72 -0.04 -1.59
N TYR A 47 1.69 0.48 -0.85
CA TYR A 47 2.84 -0.26 -0.34
C TYR A 47 2.85 -0.30 1.18
N LEU A 48 3.48 -1.33 1.73
CA LEU A 48 4.01 -1.34 3.08
C LEU A 48 5.49 -1.00 3.00
N VAL A 49 5.91 0.01 3.75
CA VAL A 49 7.30 0.49 3.79
C VAL A 49 7.80 0.58 5.22
N GLU A 50 9.12 0.62 5.40
CA GLU A 50 9.74 0.92 6.68
C GLU A 50 10.37 2.31 6.64
N VAL A 51 9.98 3.17 7.59
CA VAL A 51 10.47 4.54 7.73
C VAL A 51 10.85 4.73 9.19
N ASP A 52 12.12 5.06 9.45
CA ASP A 52 12.68 5.24 10.80
C ASP A 52 12.44 4.02 11.73
N GLY A 53 12.54 2.81 11.16
CA GLY A 53 12.30 1.54 11.89
C GLY A 53 10.83 1.29 12.24
N GLN A 54 9.90 2.08 11.69
CA GLN A 54 8.47 1.89 11.85
C GLN A 54 7.83 1.55 10.51
N LYS A 55 6.95 0.55 10.53
CA LYS A 55 6.17 0.21 9.34
C LYS A 55 5.08 1.23 9.11
N LYS A 56 5.03 1.74 7.89
CA LYS A 56 4.05 2.69 7.41
C LYS A 56 3.46 2.22 6.11
N PHE A 57 2.30 2.74 5.78
CA PHE A 57 1.67 2.52 4.50
C PHE A 57 1.98 3.71 3.60
N GLU A 58 2.32 3.43 2.36
CA GLU A 58 2.61 4.46 1.37
C GLU A 58 1.64 4.30 0.19
N VAL A 59 0.85 5.34 -0.07
CA VAL A 59 0.07 5.43 -1.31
C VAL A 59 0.90 6.22 -2.29
N ARG A 60 1.25 5.61 -3.42
CA ARG A 60 1.94 6.25 -4.55
C ARG A 60 0.95 6.44 -5.69
N TRP A 61 1.00 7.60 -6.33
CA TRP A 61 0.26 7.87 -7.56
C TRP A 61 1.04 8.87 -8.41
N ASP A 62 1.42 8.46 -9.62
CA ASP A 62 2.29 9.23 -10.52
C ASP A 62 3.57 9.70 -9.80
N ASP A 63 3.83 11.00 -9.75
CA ASP A 63 4.99 11.60 -9.07
C ASP A 63 4.74 11.86 -7.56
N SER A 64 3.55 11.56 -7.06
CA SER A 64 3.12 11.86 -5.69
C SER A 64 3.13 10.62 -4.80
N HIS A 65 3.43 10.83 -3.52
CA HIS A 65 3.35 9.78 -2.51
C HIS A 65 2.95 10.34 -1.15
N GLU A 66 2.18 9.57 -0.40
CA GLU A 66 1.68 9.95 0.93
C GLU A 66 1.86 8.80 1.93
N LEU A 67 2.36 9.12 3.12
CA LEU A 67 2.67 8.14 4.17
C LEU A 67 1.61 8.16 5.28
N PHE A 68 1.20 6.97 5.71
CA PHE A 68 0.18 6.77 6.72
C PHE A 68 0.67 5.79 7.79
N ASN A 69 0.34 6.08 9.05
CA ASN A 69 0.64 5.18 10.17
C ASN A 69 -0.41 4.07 10.34
N GLY A 70 -1.60 4.24 9.75
CA GLY A 70 -2.74 3.34 9.94
C GLY A 70 -3.32 2.86 8.62
N TRP A 71 -3.72 1.59 8.61
CA TRP A 71 -4.32 0.96 7.44
C TRP A 71 -5.53 1.72 6.91
N ASN A 72 -6.48 2.10 7.79
CA ASN A 72 -7.73 2.74 7.35
C ASN A 72 -7.47 4.03 6.57
N SER A 73 -6.60 4.91 7.05
CA SER A 73 -6.29 6.16 6.35
C SER A 73 -5.62 5.93 5.00
N ALA A 74 -4.67 4.97 4.94
CA ALA A 74 -4.01 4.60 3.69
C ALA A 74 -5.01 3.98 2.70
N TRP A 75 -5.90 3.12 3.20
CA TRP A 75 -6.89 2.43 2.40
C TRP A 75 -7.95 3.39 1.86
N GLU A 76 -8.46 4.29 2.69
CA GLU A 76 -9.39 5.34 2.29
C GLU A 76 -8.79 6.22 1.18
N ASN A 77 -7.55 6.68 1.37
CA ASN A 77 -6.84 7.48 0.36
C ASN A 77 -6.66 6.70 -0.96
N PHE A 78 -6.17 5.45 -0.89
CA PHE A 78 -6.02 4.60 -2.07
C PHE A 78 -7.36 4.37 -2.79
N THR A 79 -8.44 4.10 -2.07
CA THR A 79 -9.77 3.91 -2.67
C THR A 79 -10.35 5.19 -3.28
N TRP A 80 -10.09 6.35 -2.66
CA TRP A 80 -10.47 7.63 -3.24
C TRP A 80 -9.72 7.89 -4.56
N CYS A 81 -8.41 7.65 -4.60
CA CYS A 81 -7.63 7.71 -5.84
C CYS A 81 -8.14 6.71 -6.89
N LEU A 82 -8.52 5.49 -6.48
CA LEU A 82 -9.09 4.48 -7.36
C LEU A 82 -10.41 4.93 -8.00
N ASP A 83 -11.24 5.68 -7.27
CA ASP A 83 -12.51 6.20 -7.79
C ASP A 83 -12.26 7.35 -8.79
N ILE A 84 -11.21 8.15 -8.60
CA ILE A 84 -10.83 9.19 -9.57
C ILE A 84 -10.32 8.57 -10.87
N VAL A 85 -9.45 7.56 -10.80
CA VAL A 85 -8.95 6.81 -11.98
C VAL A 85 -10.04 5.94 -12.62
N GLY A 86 -11.01 5.52 -11.81
CA GLY A 86 -12.08 4.61 -12.19
C GLY A 86 -13.19 5.26 -13.01
N ASN A 87 -13.49 6.53 -12.72
CA ASN A 87 -14.40 7.41 -13.46
C ASN A 87 -13.80 7.88 -14.78
#